data_AF-A0A7Y4VKN9-F1
#
_entry.id   AF-A0A7Y4VKN9-F1
#
_cell.length_a   1.000
_cell.length_b   1.000
_cell.length_c   1.000
_cell.angle_alpha   90.00
_cell.angle_beta   90.00
_cell.angle_gamma   90.00
#
_symmetry.space_group_name_H-M   'P 1'
#
loop_
_entity.id
_entity.type
_entity.pdbx_description
1 polymer ?
#
loop_
_entity_poly.entity_id
_entity_poly.type
_entity_poly.pdbx_seq_one_letter_code
_entity_poly.pdbx_strand_id
1 'polypeptide(L)' 'MFSLFKKDPIKDLTNQRKKLLEEAMHIQRSGDLKLYAVKMEAIDRLEKELEELHQKNRTNSN' A
#
# COMPACT_ATOMS: atom_id res chain seq x y z
N MET A 1 6.30 25.43 9.19
CA MET A 1 7.32 24.40 8.88
C MET A 1 7.16 24.06 7.40
N PHE A 2 8.15 24.45 6.59
CA PHE A 2 8.05 24.64 5.14
C PHE A 2 8.36 23.36 4.34
N SER A 3 7.68 23.25 3.19
CA SER A 3 8.13 22.58 1.95
C SER A 3 8.22 21.04 1.92
N LEU A 4 7.08 20.33 1.82
CA LEU A 4 7.09 18.89 1.46
C LEU A 4 5.96 18.46 0.50
N PHE A 5 5.31 19.38 -0.22
CA PHE A 5 4.20 19.04 -1.12
C PHE A 5 4.61 18.54 -2.52
N LYS A 6 5.75 17.84 -2.64
CA LYS A 6 5.85 16.86 -3.74
C LYS A 6 5.14 15.60 -3.24
N LYS A 7 3.85 15.47 -3.58
CA LYS A 7 3.11 14.21 -3.46
C LYS A 7 3.88 13.19 -4.30
N ASP A 8 4.69 12.37 -3.66
CA ASP A 8 5.22 11.16 -4.26
C ASP A 8 4.12 10.09 -4.11
N PRO A 9 3.38 9.76 -5.18
CA PRO A 9 2.28 8.82 -5.12
C PRO A 9 2.76 7.43 -4.68
N ILE A 10 3.99 7.04 -5.01
CA ILE A 10 4.58 5.77 -4.58
C ILE A 10 4.80 5.78 -3.07
N LYS A 11 5.34 6.89 -2.53
CA LYS A 11 5.55 7.02 -1.09
C LYS A 11 4.22 7.03 -0.32
N ASP A 12 3.20 7.68 -0.86
CA ASP A 12 1.87 7.71 -0.25
C ASP A 12 1.24 6.32 -0.21
N LEU A 13 1.18 5.62 -1.34
CA LEU A 13 0.66 4.26 -1.41
C LEU A 13 1.47 3.28 -0.55
N THR A 14 2.80 3.42 -0.50
CA THR A 14 3.65 2.60 0.38
C THR A 14 3.29 2.77 1.85
N ASN A 15 3.00 4.01 2.29
CA ASN A 15 2.58 4.27 3.65
C ASN A 15 1.17 3.70 3.93
N GLN A 16 0.24 3.85 2.99
CA GLN A 16 -1.09 3.25 3.08
C GLN A 16 -1.03 1.72 3.19
N ARG A 17 -0.20 1.07 2.35
CA ARG A 17 0.08 -0.37 2.42
C ARG A 17 0.55 -0.81 3.80
N LYS A 18 1.53 -0.10 4.37
CA LYS A 18 2.09 -0.41 5.69
C LYS A 18 1.02 -0.34 6.77
N LYS A 19 0.17 0.69 6.74
CA LYS A 19 -0.93 0.83 7.68
C LYS A 19 -1.94 -0.32 7.56
N LEU A 20 -2.32 -0.70 6.33
CA LEU A 20 -3.22 -1.83 6.11
C LEU A 20 -2.63 -3.16 6.58
N LEU A 21 -1.33 -3.38 6.38
CA LEU A 21 -0.63 -4.57 6.88
C LEU A 21 -0.63 -4.61 8.42
N GLU A 22 -0.41 -3.48 9.06
CA GLU A 22 -0.49 -3.38 10.53
C GLU A 22 -1.90 -3.73 11.04
N GLU A 23 -2.94 -3.14 10.43
CA GLU A 23 -4.34 -3.48 10.73
C GLU A 23 -4.62 -4.98 10.50
N ALA A 24 -4.17 -5.54 9.38
CA ALA A 24 -4.34 -6.95 9.05
C ALA A 24 -3.65 -7.87 10.07
N MET A 25 -2.48 -7.50 10.58
CA MET A 25 -1.81 -8.25 11.66
C MET A 25 -2.64 -8.29 12.94
N HIS A 26 -3.30 -7.18 13.31
CA HIS A 26 -4.19 -7.17 14.48
C HIS A 26 -5.41 -8.07 14.27
N ILE A 27 -5.99 -8.06 13.07
CA ILE A 27 -7.14 -8.89 12.71
C ILE A 27 -6.78 -10.37 12.65
N GLN A 28 -5.60 -10.71 12.13
CA GLN A 28 -5.09 -12.07 12.15
C GLN A 28 -4.96 -12.57 13.60
N ARG A 29 -4.41 -11.74 14.49
CA ARG A 29 -4.27 -12.06 15.91
C ARG A 29 -5.61 -12.19 16.65
N SER A 30 -6.65 -11.48 16.21
CA SER A 30 -7.98 -11.64 16.78
C SER A 30 -8.69 -12.91 16.27
N GLY A 31 -8.14 -13.59 15.26
CA GLY A 31 -8.70 -14.82 14.69
C GLY A 31 -9.84 -14.59 13.70
N ASP A 32 -10.13 -13.34 13.32
CA ASP A 32 -11.18 -13.03 12.33
C ASP A 32 -10.64 -13.22 10.91
N LEU A 33 -10.62 -14.49 10.46
CA LEU A 33 -10.09 -14.88 9.16
C LEU A 33 -10.87 -14.26 7.99
N LYS A 34 -12.17 -14.02 8.15
CA LYS A 34 -12.99 -13.43 7.10
C LYS A 34 -12.60 -11.97 6.90
N LEU A 35 -12.51 -11.21 7.99
CA LEU A 35 -12.08 -9.82 7.91
C LEU A 35 -10.62 -9.70 7.47
N TYR A 36 -9.76 -10.62 7.91
CA TYR A 36 -8.37 -10.70 7.46
C TYR A 36 -8.27 -10.89 5.95
N ALA A 37 -9.04 -11.83 5.38
CA ALA A 37 -9.06 -12.08 3.94
C ALA A 37 -9.50 -10.84 3.14
N VAL A 38 -10.54 -10.14 3.60
CA VAL A 38 -11.00 -8.88 2.99
C VAL A 38 -9.89 -7.81 3.04
N LYS A 39 -9.16 -7.69 4.16
CA LYS A 39 -8.05 -6.75 4.28
C LYS A 39 -6.87 -7.12 3.38
N MET A 40 -6.53 -8.40 3.27
CA MET A 40 -5.48 -8.87 2.38
C MET A 40 -5.81 -8.60 0.92
N GLU A 41 -7.06 -8.79 0.48
CA GLU A 41 -7.48 -8.45 -0.87
C GLU A 41 -7.29 -6.95 -1.19
N ALA A 42 -7.56 -6.07 -0.23
CA ALA A 42 -7.32 -4.64 -0.38
C ALA A 42 -5.82 -4.31 -0.49
N ILE A 43 -4.97 -5.02 0.27
CA ILE A 43 -3.51 -4.88 0.21
C ILE A 43 -2.98 -5.34 -1.15
N ASP A 44 -3.45 -6.47 -1.67
CA ASP A 44 -3.03 -7.01 -2.98
C ASP A 44 -3.35 -6.05 -4.12
N ARG A 45 -4.53 -5.41 -4.09
CA ARG A 45 -4.91 -4.38 -5.08
C ARG A 45 -3.97 -3.18 -5.03
N LEU A 46 -3.59 -2.76 -3.84
CA LEU A 46 -2.70 -1.62 -3.63
C LEU A 46 -1.24 -1.96 -4.02
N GLU A 47 -0.81 -3.21 -3.80
CA GLU A 47 0.49 -3.70 -4.29
C GLU A 47 0.58 -3.69 -5.82
N LYS A 48 -0.49 -4.08 -6.52
CA LYS A 48 -0.54 -3.99 -7.99
C LYS A 48 -0.42 -2.56 -8.48
N GLU A 49 -1.14 -1.62 -7.85
CA GLU A 49 -1.04 -0.20 -8.20
C GLU A 49 0.38 0.36 -7.97
N LEU A 50 1.03 -0.04 -6.87
CA LEU A 50 2.43 0.30 -6.60
C LEU A 50 3.36 -0.26 -7.69
N GLU A 51 3.17 -1.51 -8.09
CA GLU A 51 3.99 -2.14 -9.12
C GLU A 51 3.82 -1.45 -10.47
N GLU A 52 2.59 -1.12 -10.86
CA GLU A 52 2.31 -0.36 -12.08
C GLU A 52 2.98 1.02 -12.07
N LEU A 53 2.93 1.74 -10.94
CA LEU A 53 3.60 3.03 -10.79
C LEU A 53 5.13 2.91 -10.84
N HIS A 54 5.69 1.86 -10.22
CA HIS A 54 7.12 1.58 -10.31
C HIS A 54 7.55 1.26 -11.75
N GLN A 55 6.76 0.48 -12.48
CA GLN A 55 7.03 0.18 -13.89
C GLN A 55 6.97 1.44 -14.74
N LYS A 56 5.93 2.27 -14.58
CA LYS A 56 5.80 3.54 -15.30
C LYS A 56 6.96 4.50 -15.04
N ASN A 57 7.41 4.59 -13.79
CA ASN A 57 8.59 5.41 -13.45
C ASN A 57 9.88 4.85 -14.07
N ARG A 58 10.02 3.53 -14.17
CA ARG A 58 11.17 2.87 -14.82
C ARG A 58 11.16 3.10 -16.34
N THR A 59 10.01 2.96 -17.00
CA THR A 59 9.89 3.17 -18.46
C THR A 59 10.11 4.61 -18.87
N ASN A 60 9.72 5.59 -18.04
CA ASN A 60 9.92 7.01 -18.32
C ASN A 60 11.37 7.50 -18.11
N SER A 61 12.27 6.62 -17.66
CA SER A 61 13.68 6.94 -17.42
C SER A 61 14.62 6.41 -18.52
N ASN A 62 14.08 5.78 -19.57
CA ASN A 62 14.77 5.34 -20.79
C ASN A 62 14.35 6.19 -21.98
#